data_AF-A0A1Q6DN80-F1
#
_entry.id   AF-A0A1Q6DN80-F1
#
_cell.length_a   1.000
_cell.length_b   1.000
_cell.length_c   1.000
_cell.angle_alpha   90.00
_cell.angle_beta   90.00
_cell.angle_gamma   90.00
#
_symmetry.space_group_name_H-M   'P 1'
#
loop_
_entity.id
_entity.type
_entity.pdbx_description
1 polymer ?
#
loop_
_entity_poly.entity_id
_entity_poly.type
_entity_poly.pdbx_seq_one_letter_code
_entity_poly.pdbx_strand_id
1 'polypeptide(L)'
;MISGTRNLLWIIPLFLLLTSPFWKGPFARFLIPGADRQIEASSTAVRDRSISLNSVTLSRFDNGLLEMLLTAERVQSERSGMNLLYLEGVDLLLFGQGEKKAHITGGEGSYDTTHNIITMVEDVAVKTSDNLELSTDALRYLITYKTMKTASEIFFTSRRATVRGTGMMYDFESGEYRVGGRVIGDMK
;
A
#
# COMPACT_ATOMS: atom_id res chain seq x y z
N MET A 1 4.25 64.22 29.93
CA MET A 1 4.81 63.08 30.69
C MET A 1 3.65 62.22 31.15
N ILE A 2 3.35 61.11 30.47
CA ILE A 2 2.34 60.14 30.95
C ILE A 2 3.09 59.16 31.85
N SER A 3 3.05 59.42 33.16
CA SER A 3 3.66 58.61 34.21
C SER A 3 2.72 57.46 34.59
N GLY A 4 3.22 56.23 34.47
CA GLY A 4 2.55 55.03 34.97
C GLY A 4 2.57 53.88 33.97
N THR A 5 3.43 52.89 34.22
CA THR A 5 3.49 51.60 33.50
C THR A 5 2.14 50.87 33.43
N ARG A 6 1.21 51.20 34.34
CA ARG A 6 -0.15 50.65 34.39
C ARG A 6 -1.04 51.06 33.20
N ASN A 7 -0.80 52.22 32.59
CA ASN A 7 -1.57 52.68 31.43
C ASN A 7 -1.05 52.06 30.12
N LEU A 8 0.20 51.59 30.10
CA LEU A 8 0.81 50.96 28.92
C LEU A 8 0.05 49.67 28.53
N LEU A 9 -0.41 48.93 29.54
CA LEU A 9 -1.12 47.65 29.38
C LEU A 9 -2.45 47.80 28.61
N TRP A 10 -3.06 48.99 28.64
CA TRP A 10 -4.30 49.30 27.93
C TRP A 10 -4.08 50.09 26.64
N ILE A 11 -3.03 50.92 26.58
CA ILE A 11 -2.72 51.73 25.40
C ILE A 11 -2.23 50.86 24.24
N ILE A 12 -1.41 49.83 24.50
CA ILE A 12 -0.89 48.94 23.45
C ILE A 12 -2.02 48.25 22.68
N PRO A 13 -2.98 47.53 23.31
CA PRO A 13 -4.04 46.87 22.57
C PRO A 13 -4.95 47.87 21.85
N LEU A 14 -5.22 49.05 22.45
CA LEU A 14 -6.04 50.09 21.81
C LEU A 14 -5.36 50.65 20.56
N PHE A 15 -4.06 50.91 20.63
CA PHE A 15 -3.27 51.41 19.51
C PHE A 15 -3.14 50.36 18.39
N LEU A 16 -2.99 49.09 18.76
CA LEU A 16 -2.93 47.96 17.83
C LEU A 16 -4.26 47.78 17.08
N LEU A 17 -5.39 47.99 17.76
CA LEU A 17 -6.72 47.96 17.16
C LEU A 17 -6.97 49.18 16.23
N LEU A 18 -6.53 50.37 16.65
CA LEU A 18 -6.66 51.60 15.85
C LEU A 18 -5.83 51.57 14.57
N THR A 19 -4.64 50.95 14.63
CA THR A 19 -3.74 50.81 13.48
C THR A 19 -4.07 49.58 12.62
N SER A 20 -5.07 48.77 13.01
CA SER A 20 -5.44 47.55 12.30
C SER A 20 -5.74 47.73 10.80
N PRO A 21 -6.32 48.84 10.29
CA PRO A 21 -6.51 49.00 8.85
C PRO A 21 -5.21 49.01 8.05
N PHE A 22 -4.10 49.44 8.66
CA PHE A 22 -2.80 49.58 7.98
C PHE A 22 -2.02 48.26 7.90
N TRP A 23 -2.13 47.36 8.89
CA TRP A 23 -1.36 46.11 8.90
C TRP A 23 -2.20 44.86 8.62
N LYS A 24 -3.53 44.89 8.80
CA LYS A 24 -4.41 43.72 8.61
C LYS A 24 -4.36 43.16 7.18
N GLY A 25 -4.22 44.02 6.16
CA GLY A 25 -4.12 43.61 4.76
C GLY A 25 -2.92 42.69 4.46
N PRO A 26 -1.67 43.17 4.63
CA PRO A 26 -0.48 42.34 4.38
C PRO A 26 -0.37 41.15 5.34
N PHE A 27 -0.75 41.31 6.61
CA PHE A 27 -0.67 40.22 7.60
C PHE A 27 -1.66 39.09 7.31
N ALA A 28 -2.87 39.41 6.83
CA ALA A 28 -3.83 38.40 6.40
C ALA A 28 -3.31 37.60 5.19
N ARG A 29 -2.64 38.25 4.23
CA ARG A 29 -2.04 37.56 3.08
C ARG A 29 -0.90 36.61 3.49
N PHE A 30 -0.11 36.97 4.50
CA PHE A 30 0.96 36.11 5.00
C PHE A 30 0.44 34.85 5.71
N LEU A 31 -0.67 34.98 6.46
CA LEU A 31 -1.27 33.87 7.21
C LEU A 31 -2.16 32.95 6.36
N ILE A 32 -2.51 33.37 5.14
CA ILE A 32 -3.20 32.49 4.19
C ILE A 32 -2.14 31.58 3.54
N PRO A 33 -2.18 30.25 3.78
CA PRO A 33 -1.28 29.34 3.09
C PRO A 33 -1.56 29.40 1.58
N GLY A 34 -0.60 29.91 0.80
CA GLY A 34 -0.65 29.91 -0.67
C GLY A 34 -1.11 31.20 -1.38
N ALA A 35 -1.12 32.36 -0.71
CA ALA A 35 -1.73 33.59 -1.22
C ALA A 35 -1.09 34.27 -2.46
N ASP A 36 0.01 33.73 -3.02
CA ASP A 36 0.69 34.33 -4.18
C ASP A 36 0.87 33.37 -5.37
N ARG A 37 0.07 32.31 -5.44
CA ARG A 37 -0.15 31.61 -6.70
C ARG A 37 -1.50 32.03 -7.24
N GLN A 38 -1.49 33.01 -8.15
CA GLN A 38 -2.46 33.02 -9.25
C GLN A 38 -2.26 31.70 -10.02
N ILE A 39 -2.87 30.63 -9.50
CA ILE A 39 -3.21 29.48 -10.31
C ILE A 39 -4.31 30.04 -11.19
N GLU A 40 -3.98 30.40 -12.43
CA GLU A 40 -4.97 30.47 -13.48
C GLU A 40 -5.89 29.30 -13.27
N ALA A 41 -7.20 29.56 -13.17
CA ALA A 41 -8.19 28.50 -13.19
C ALA A 41 -8.16 27.86 -14.58
N SER A 42 -7.07 27.13 -14.87
CA SER A 42 -7.04 26.11 -15.91
C SER A 42 -8.21 25.22 -15.57
N SER A 43 -9.15 25.19 -16.51
CA SER A 43 -10.26 24.25 -16.63
C SER A 43 -10.11 23.01 -15.75
N THR A 44 -11.21 22.60 -15.13
CA THR A 44 -11.50 21.26 -14.60
C THR A 44 -11.30 20.15 -15.64
N ALA A 45 -10.10 20.05 -16.20
CA ALA A 45 -9.55 18.82 -16.68
C ALA A 45 -9.14 18.08 -15.41
N VAL A 46 -9.80 16.96 -15.14
CA VAL A 46 -9.29 15.93 -14.22
C VAL A 46 -7.80 15.79 -14.54
N ARG A 47 -6.94 16.27 -13.65
CA ARG A 47 -5.49 16.11 -13.82
C ARG A 47 -5.26 14.62 -13.78
N ASP A 48 -5.09 14.06 -14.96
CA ASP A 48 -4.50 12.76 -15.23
C ASP A 48 -3.17 12.69 -14.47
N ARG A 49 -3.20 12.05 -13.31
CA ARG A 49 -2.03 11.86 -12.44
C ARG A 49 -1.74 10.38 -12.37
N SER A 50 -1.43 9.77 -13.51
CA SER A 50 -0.77 8.46 -13.53
C SER A 50 0.63 8.63 -12.93
N ILE A 51 0.93 7.88 -11.88
CA ILE A 51 2.25 7.81 -11.27
C ILE A 51 2.96 6.59 -11.84
N SER A 52 4.20 6.75 -12.31
CA SER A 52 5.08 5.65 -12.69
C SER A 52 6.37 5.75 -11.89
N LEU A 53 6.71 4.70 -11.16
CA LEU A 53 7.87 4.61 -10.29
C LEU A 53 8.64 3.34 -10.64
N ASN A 54 9.96 3.38 -10.50
CA ASN A 54 10.84 2.23 -10.65
C ASN A 54 11.41 1.84 -9.28
N SER A 55 11.61 0.54 -9.06
CA SER A 55 12.18 -0.03 -7.82
C SER A 55 11.48 0.44 -6.55
N VAL A 56 10.18 0.13 -6.46
CA VAL A 56 9.33 0.54 -5.33
C VAL A 56 9.32 -0.55 -4.28
N THR A 57 9.44 -0.16 -3.01
CA THR A 57 9.16 -1.03 -1.86
C THR A 57 8.02 -0.44 -1.04
N LEU A 58 6.96 -1.23 -0.85
CA LEU A 58 5.82 -0.93 0.00
C LEU A 58 5.88 -1.83 1.23
N SER A 59 5.78 -1.24 2.42
CA SER A 59 5.71 -1.98 3.67
C SER A 59 4.37 -1.75 4.35
N ARG A 60 3.84 -2.80 4.97
CA ARG A 60 2.66 -2.73 5.84
C ARG A 60 2.99 -3.32 7.20
N PHE A 61 2.50 -2.62 8.22
CA PHE A 61 2.61 -3.01 9.61
C PHE A 61 1.23 -3.28 10.18
N ASP A 62 1.14 -4.31 11.02
CA ASP A 62 -0.02 -4.59 11.86
C ASP A 62 0.44 -4.59 13.33
N ASN A 63 -0.21 -3.80 14.17
CA ASN A 63 0.15 -3.63 15.59
C ASN A 63 1.65 -3.32 15.84
N GLY A 64 2.27 -2.57 14.92
CA GLY A 64 3.69 -2.21 15.00
C GLY A 64 4.67 -3.29 14.53
N LEU A 65 4.18 -4.48 14.16
CA LEU A 65 4.98 -5.55 13.57
C LEU A 65 4.89 -5.50 12.05
N LEU A 66 6.01 -5.73 11.37
CA LEU A 66 6.00 -5.88 9.91
C LEU A 66 5.13 -7.08 9.54
N GLU A 67 4.10 -6.85 8.74
CA GLU A 67 3.19 -7.88 8.23
C GLU A 67 3.56 -8.23 6.79
N MET A 68 3.98 -7.24 6.00
CA MET A 68 4.22 -7.40 4.58
C MET A 68 5.31 -6.44 4.07
N LEU A 69 6.14 -6.95 3.18
CA LEU A 69 7.02 -6.15 2.33
C LEU A 69 6.78 -6.54 0.86
N LEU A 70 6.32 -5.60 0.05
CA LEU A 70 6.07 -5.78 -1.38
C LEU A 70 7.08 -4.93 -2.15
N THR A 71 7.91 -5.56 -2.96
CA THR A 71 8.85 -4.91 -3.86
C THR A 71 8.42 -5.15 -5.30
N ALA A 72 8.57 -4.14 -6.15
CA ALA A 72 8.32 -4.25 -7.58
C ALA A 72 9.39 -3.47 -8.35
N GLU A 73 9.80 -4.02 -9.50
CA GLU A 73 10.69 -3.33 -10.43
C GLU A 73 10.04 -2.08 -11.00
N ARG A 74 8.72 -2.13 -11.25
CA ARG A 74 7.94 -1.00 -11.71
C ARG A 74 6.57 -0.96 -11.06
N VAL A 75 6.09 0.24 -10.78
CA VAL A 75 4.73 0.49 -10.30
C VAL A 75 4.08 1.58 -11.14
N GLN A 76 2.86 1.33 -11.60
CA GLN A 76 2.05 2.28 -12.35
C GLN A 76 0.68 2.42 -11.68
N SER A 77 0.25 3.63 -11.36
CA SER A 77 -1.11 3.88 -10.88
C SER A 77 -2.08 4.07 -12.03
N GLU A 78 -3.36 3.80 -11.79
CA GLU A 78 -4.41 4.18 -12.74
C GLU A 78 -4.49 5.72 -12.93
N ARG A 79 -4.92 6.15 -14.12
CA ARG A 79 -5.15 7.56 -14.49
C ARG A 79 -6.10 8.30 -13.55
N SER A 80 -7.05 7.58 -12.94
CA SER A 80 -8.09 8.13 -12.07
C SER A 80 -7.71 8.12 -10.58
N GLY A 81 -6.59 7.51 -10.16
CA GLY A 81 -6.17 7.49 -8.76
C GLY A 81 -5.19 6.37 -8.38
N MET A 82 -5.00 6.20 -7.06
CA MET A 82 -4.06 5.22 -6.47
C MET A 82 -4.77 3.98 -5.89
N ASN A 83 -6.03 3.74 -6.28
CA ASN A 83 -6.80 2.62 -5.78
C ASN A 83 -6.30 1.28 -6.34
N LEU A 84 -5.77 1.31 -7.56
CA LEU A 84 -5.17 0.17 -8.23
C LEU A 84 -3.77 0.54 -8.70
N LEU A 85 -2.81 -0.27 -8.29
CA LEU A 85 -1.41 -0.18 -8.70
C LEU A 85 -1.08 -1.41 -9.54
N TYR A 86 -0.62 -1.20 -10.77
CA TYR A 86 -0.03 -2.24 -11.62
C TYR A 86 1.45 -2.39 -11.29
N LEU A 87 1.92 -3.62 -11.19
CA LEU A 87 3.25 -3.97 -10.69
C LEU A 87 3.94 -4.88 -11.71
N GLU A 88 5.22 -4.63 -11.97
CA GLU A 88 6.09 -5.49 -12.79
C GLU A 88 7.25 -6.00 -11.91
N GLY A 89 7.65 -7.26 -12.07
CA GLY A 89 8.73 -7.90 -11.32
C GLY A 89 8.43 -7.94 -9.82
N VAL A 90 7.38 -8.66 -9.43
CA VAL A 90 6.82 -8.61 -8.08
C VAL A 90 7.52 -9.58 -7.13
N ASP A 91 7.99 -9.06 -5.99
CA ASP A 91 8.53 -9.82 -4.86
C ASP A 91 7.78 -9.44 -3.58
N LEU A 92 7.09 -10.41 -3.00
CA LEU A 92 6.23 -10.23 -1.83
C LEU A 92 6.71 -11.12 -0.67
N LEU A 93 7.11 -10.50 0.43
CA LEU A 93 7.43 -11.16 1.69
C LEU A 93 6.28 -10.96 2.68
N LEU A 94 5.79 -12.08 3.22
CA LEU A 94 4.76 -12.12 4.25
C LEU A 94 5.36 -12.51 5.59
N PHE A 95 4.98 -11.80 6.63
CA PHE A 95 5.46 -11.96 7.99
C PHE A 95 4.30 -12.23 8.94
N GLY A 96 4.54 -13.06 9.95
CA GLY A 96 3.60 -13.36 11.01
C GLY A 96 4.33 -13.40 12.34
N GLN A 97 3.89 -12.57 13.30
CA GLN A 97 4.58 -12.39 14.60
C GLN A 97 6.06 -12.00 14.44
N GLY A 98 6.38 -11.20 13.41
CA GLY A 98 7.75 -10.75 13.11
C GLY A 98 8.64 -11.76 12.37
N GLU A 99 8.17 -12.98 12.12
CA GLU A 99 8.90 -14.00 11.37
C GLU A 99 8.41 -14.11 9.93
N LYS A 100 9.34 -14.35 8.99
CA LYS A 100 8.96 -14.63 7.59
C LYS A 100 8.16 -15.92 7.50
N LYS A 101 6.93 -15.84 6.98
CA LYS A 101 6.04 -16.98 6.75
C LYS A 101 6.02 -17.43 5.29
N ALA A 102 6.06 -16.49 4.35
CA ALA A 102 6.12 -16.80 2.94
C ALA A 102 6.92 -15.76 2.14
N HIS A 103 7.43 -16.22 1.00
CA HIS A 103 8.02 -15.42 -0.05
C HIS A 103 7.31 -15.81 -1.35
N ILE A 104 6.75 -14.83 -2.03
CA ILE A 104 5.94 -14.99 -3.22
C ILE A 104 6.56 -14.12 -4.31
N THR A 105 6.83 -14.69 -5.47
CA THR A 105 7.37 -13.97 -6.63
C THR A 105 6.46 -14.17 -7.83
N GLY A 106 6.39 -13.19 -8.74
CA GLY A 106 5.63 -13.28 -9.98
C GLY A 106 6.06 -12.21 -11.00
N GLY A 107 5.74 -12.42 -12.27
CA GLY A 107 6.10 -11.51 -13.36
C GLY A 107 5.33 -10.19 -13.31
N GLU A 108 4.00 -10.29 -13.25
CA GLU A 108 3.13 -9.13 -13.17
C GLU A 108 2.21 -9.21 -11.95
N GLY A 109 1.71 -8.06 -11.52
CA GLY A 109 0.71 -8.02 -10.47
C GLY A 109 -0.10 -6.75 -10.43
N SER A 110 -1.11 -6.77 -9.58
CA SER A 110 -1.87 -5.59 -9.22
C SER A 110 -2.11 -5.58 -7.72
N TYR A 111 -2.06 -4.39 -7.14
CA TYR A 111 -2.44 -4.15 -5.76
C TYR A 111 -3.65 -3.23 -5.72
N ASP A 112 -4.79 -3.81 -5.35
CA ASP A 112 -6.01 -3.07 -5.02
C ASP A 112 -5.92 -2.63 -3.56
N THR A 113 -5.64 -1.34 -3.36
CA THR A 113 -5.47 -0.72 -2.05
C THR A 113 -6.80 -0.52 -1.33
N THR A 114 -7.92 -0.54 -2.05
CA THR A 114 -9.26 -0.37 -1.48
C THR A 114 -9.74 -1.68 -0.87
N HIS A 115 -9.62 -2.78 -1.60
CA HIS A 115 -10.04 -4.10 -1.15
C HIS A 115 -8.94 -4.87 -0.40
N ASN A 116 -7.71 -4.33 -0.37
CA ASN A 116 -6.54 -4.97 0.19
C ASN A 116 -6.27 -6.35 -0.44
N ILE A 117 -6.19 -6.37 -1.77
CA ILE A 117 -5.98 -7.59 -2.54
C ILE A 117 -4.77 -7.39 -3.44
N ILE A 118 -3.82 -8.31 -3.34
CA ILE A 118 -2.71 -8.43 -4.30
C ILE A 118 -3.05 -9.57 -5.24
N THR A 119 -3.03 -9.31 -6.54
CA THR A 119 -3.15 -10.34 -7.58
C THR A 119 -1.81 -10.42 -8.29
N MET A 120 -1.27 -11.60 -8.45
CA MET A 120 -0.01 -11.87 -9.15
C MET A 120 -0.28 -12.87 -10.26
N VAL A 121 0.37 -12.68 -11.39
CA VAL A 121 0.29 -13.55 -12.56
C VAL A 121 1.68 -13.72 -13.17
N GLU A 122 1.78 -14.70 -14.07
CA GLU A 122 3.02 -15.08 -14.77
C GLU A 122 4.08 -15.67 -13.83
N ASP A 123 4.30 -16.98 -13.95
CA ASP A 123 5.33 -17.73 -13.22
C ASP A 123 5.30 -17.50 -11.69
N VAL A 124 4.10 -17.53 -11.10
CA VAL A 124 3.96 -17.28 -9.66
C VAL A 124 4.56 -18.45 -8.88
N ALA A 125 5.53 -18.14 -8.04
CA ALA A 125 6.17 -19.09 -7.15
C ALA A 125 5.99 -18.65 -5.70
N VAL A 126 5.65 -19.60 -4.82
CA VAL A 126 5.51 -19.39 -3.39
C VAL A 126 6.45 -20.33 -2.66
N LYS A 127 7.19 -19.79 -1.70
CA LYS A 127 8.02 -20.54 -0.76
C LYS A 127 7.65 -20.17 0.66
N THR A 128 7.26 -21.15 1.45
CA THR A 128 6.92 -20.95 2.87
C THR A 128 8.06 -21.39 3.78
N SER A 129 8.01 -20.98 5.05
CA SER A 129 9.05 -21.28 6.03
C SER A 129 9.19 -22.78 6.39
N ASP A 130 8.18 -23.59 6.09
CA ASP A 130 8.17 -25.05 6.28
C ASP A 130 8.72 -25.85 5.08
N ASN A 131 9.37 -25.16 4.13
CA ASN A 131 9.92 -25.72 2.88
C ASN A 131 8.85 -26.29 1.94
N LEU A 132 7.66 -25.70 1.94
CA LEU A 132 6.67 -25.95 0.90
C LEU A 132 6.94 -24.97 -0.25
N GLU A 133 6.94 -25.53 -1.45
CA GLU A 133 7.10 -24.81 -2.70
C GLU A 133 5.84 -25.00 -3.56
N LEU A 134 5.24 -23.90 -4.00
CA LEU A 134 4.07 -23.90 -4.85
C LEU A 134 4.40 -23.10 -6.11
N SER A 135 4.01 -23.63 -7.27
CA SER A 135 4.05 -22.95 -8.56
C SER A 135 2.67 -22.93 -9.18
N THR A 136 2.27 -21.78 -9.73
CA THR A 136 0.97 -21.56 -10.39
C THR A 136 1.06 -20.36 -11.34
N ASP A 137 0.14 -20.24 -12.30
CA ASP A 137 0.15 -19.11 -13.25
C ASP A 137 -0.46 -17.84 -12.67
N ALA A 138 -1.30 -17.96 -11.64
CA ALA A 138 -1.99 -16.82 -11.03
C ALA A 138 -2.25 -17.08 -9.55
N LEU A 139 -2.15 -16.04 -8.73
CA LEU A 139 -2.41 -16.10 -7.29
C LEU A 139 -3.01 -14.79 -6.80
N ARG A 140 -3.96 -14.89 -5.88
CA ARG A 140 -4.54 -13.76 -5.16
C ARG A 140 -4.25 -13.89 -3.69
N TYR A 141 -3.64 -12.88 -3.11
CA TYR A 141 -3.49 -12.74 -1.68
C TYR A 141 -4.50 -11.73 -1.15
N LEU A 142 -5.41 -12.21 -0.30
CA LEU A 142 -6.42 -11.42 0.38
C LEU A 142 -5.85 -10.99 1.73
N ILE A 143 -5.33 -9.77 1.81
CA ILE A 143 -4.53 -9.32 2.96
C ILE A 143 -5.38 -9.34 4.24
N THR A 144 -6.59 -8.79 4.19
CA THR A 144 -7.50 -8.72 5.34
C THR A 144 -7.81 -10.09 5.95
N TYR A 145 -7.89 -11.12 5.12
CA TYR A 145 -8.21 -12.49 5.55
C TYR A 145 -6.96 -13.36 5.69
N LYS A 146 -5.76 -12.81 5.45
CA LYS A 146 -4.49 -13.53 5.41
C LYS A 146 -4.62 -14.86 4.67
N THR A 147 -5.22 -14.82 3.48
CA THR A 147 -5.55 -16.01 2.70
C THR A 147 -5.00 -15.89 1.29
N MET A 148 -4.29 -16.92 0.82
CA MET A 148 -3.95 -17.08 -0.60
C MET A 148 -4.99 -17.91 -1.31
N LYS A 149 -5.31 -17.54 -2.54
CA LYS A 149 -6.20 -18.29 -3.42
C LYS A 149 -5.65 -18.33 -4.83
N THR A 150 -5.83 -19.45 -5.49
CA THR A 150 -5.69 -19.56 -6.94
C THR A 150 -6.81 -20.42 -7.49
N ALA A 151 -7.22 -20.13 -8.72
CA ALA A 151 -8.10 -21.00 -9.50
C ALA A 151 -7.32 -21.77 -10.59
N SER A 152 -6.05 -21.41 -10.80
CA SER A 152 -5.18 -22.00 -11.82
C SER A 152 -4.66 -23.36 -11.37
N GLU A 153 -4.03 -24.07 -12.30
CA GLU A 153 -3.31 -25.29 -11.97
C GLU A 153 -2.22 -24.99 -10.93
N ILE A 154 -2.00 -25.96 -10.04
CA ILE A 154 -0.99 -25.87 -9.01
C ILE A 154 -0.03 -27.05 -9.08
N PHE A 155 1.24 -26.74 -8.84
CA PHE A 155 2.28 -27.72 -8.60
C PHE A 155 2.85 -27.44 -7.21
N PHE A 156 2.51 -28.30 -6.27
CA PHE A 156 2.88 -28.19 -4.87
C PHE A 156 3.90 -29.26 -4.53
N THR A 157 5.01 -28.87 -3.91
CA THR A 157 6.05 -29.79 -3.44
C THR A 157 6.32 -29.53 -1.97
N SER A 158 6.28 -30.61 -1.18
CA SER A 158 6.69 -30.62 0.22
C SER A 158 7.79 -31.67 0.44
N ARG A 159 8.24 -31.80 1.69
CA ARG A 159 9.21 -32.83 2.07
C ARG A 159 8.69 -34.27 1.88
N ARG A 160 7.37 -34.48 1.99
CA ARG A 160 6.76 -35.83 2.03
C ARG A 160 5.92 -36.17 0.81
N ALA A 161 5.48 -35.16 0.07
CA ALA A 161 4.56 -35.35 -1.02
C ALA A 161 4.72 -34.27 -2.08
N THR A 162 4.38 -34.65 -3.32
CA THR A 162 4.15 -33.74 -4.43
C THR A 162 2.67 -33.81 -4.78
N VAL A 163 2.02 -32.67 -4.93
CA VAL A 163 0.59 -32.58 -5.24
C VAL A 163 0.39 -31.75 -6.49
N ARG A 164 -0.45 -32.25 -7.39
CA ARG A 164 -0.96 -31.54 -8.56
C ARG A 164 -2.46 -31.38 -8.40
N GLY A 165 -2.99 -30.22 -8.74
CA GLY A 165 -4.43 -29.95 -8.61
C GLY A 165 -4.85 -28.71 -9.38
N THR A 166 -6.12 -28.37 -9.27
CA THR A 166 -6.69 -27.17 -9.89
C THR A 166 -7.32 -26.29 -8.83
N GLY A 167 -6.73 -25.14 -8.64
CA GLY A 167 -7.11 -24.20 -7.61
C GLY A 167 -6.67 -24.63 -6.21
N MET A 168 -6.45 -23.63 -5.38
CA MET A 168 -6.00 -23.78 -4.02
C MET A 168 -6.53 -22.62 -3.18
N MET A 169 -6.72 -22.89 -1.90
CA MET A 169 -6.82 -21.88 -0.87
C MET A 169 -5.87 -22.25 0.27
N TYR A 170 -5.14 -21.28 0.79
CA TYR A 170 -4.30 -21.42 1.98
C TYR A 170 -4.57 -20.29 2.95
N ASP A 171 -4.86 -20.64 4.19
CA ASP A 171 -5.12 -19.71 5.29
C ASP A 171 -3.89 -19.66 6.20
N PHE A 172 -3.28 -18.47 6.34
CA PHE A 172 -2.05 -18.29 7.12
C PHE A 172 -2.28 -18.31 8.64
N GLU A 173 -3.50 -18.13 9.12
CA GLU A 173 -3.79 -18.13 10.56
C GLU A 173 -3.96 -19.56 11.08
N SER A 174 -4.69 -20.39 10.34
CA SER A 174 -4.91 -21.80 10.68
C SER A 174 -3.82 -22.74 10.14
N GLY A 175 -3.12 -22.34 9.07
CA GLY A 175 -2.20 -23.21 8.34
C GLY A 175 -2.90 -24.26 7.47
N GLU A 176 -4.22 -24.17 7.30
CA GLU A 176 -4.97 -25.09 6.45
C GLU A 176 -4.80 -24.76 4.96
N TYR A 177 -4.56 -25.79 4.15
CA TYR A 177 -4.70 -25.71 2.68
C TYR A 177 -5.84 -26.59 2.19
N ARG A 178 -6.51 -26.12 1.14
CA ARG A 178 -7.53 -26.87 0.40
C ARG A 178 -7.18 -26.81 -1.07
N VAL A 179 -7.04 -27.97 -1.69
CA VAL A 179 -6.78 -28.10 -3.13
C VAL A 179 -8.07 -28.55 -3.81
N GLY A 180 -8.42 -27.89 -4.91
CA GLY A 180 -9.61 -28.19 -5.69
C GLY A 180 -9.35 -29.07 -6.91
N GLY A 181 -10.44 -29.43 -7.59
CA GLY A 181 -10.39 -30.12 -8.87
C GLY A 181 -9.88 -31.55 -8.78
N ARG A 182 -9.21 -32.01 -9.84
CA ARG A 182 -8.58 -33.33 -9.88
C ARG A 182 -7.25 -33.27 -9.17
N VAL A 183 -7.19 -33.84 -7.96
CA VAL A 183 -5.97 -33.89 -7.15
C VAL A 183 -5.22 -35.19 -7.41
N ILE A 184 -3.94 -35.07 -7.77
CA ILE A 184 -3.01 -36.18 -7.92
C ILE A 184 -1.87 -35.95 -6.92
N GLY A 185 -1.68 -36.89 -6.00
CA GLY A 185 -0.65 -36.81 -4.98
C GLY A 185 0.29 -38.00 -5.05
N ASP A 186 1.59 -37.72 -5.10
CA ASP A 186 2.65 -38.73 -5.05
C ASP A 186 3.43 -38.57 -3.74
N MET A 187 3.51 -39.65 -2.96
CA MET A 187 4.27 -39.68 -1.71
C MET A 187 5.75 -39.99 -2.00
N LYS A 188 6.65 -39.33 -1.27
CA LYS A 188 8.10 -39.57 -1.33
C LYS A 188 8.55 -40.55 -0.25
#